data_AF-A0A7V2SW25-F1
#
_entry.id   AF-A0A7V2SW25-F1
#
_cell.length_a   1.000
_cell.length_b   1.000
_cell.length_c   1.000
_cell.angle_alpha   90.00
_cell.angle_beta   90.00
_cell.angle_gamma   90.00
#
_symmetry.space_group_name_H-M   'P 1'
#
loop_
_entity.id
_entity.type
_entity.pdbx_description
1 polymer ?
#
loop_
_entity_poly.entity_id
_entity_poly.type
_entity_poly.pdbx_seq_one_letter_code
_entity_poly.pdbx_strand_id
1 'polypeptide(L)'
;MISSSDWEEPLCPVCHTHNPPKGGKILYKFPLTIIPGFEGTEGPFSPAELKIVRCERCELVYLSPRPKESAMSKIYESPEYFEGGAQGGYDDYKGQEKALQLTFRWFLRKLKKKGYTGGTLLDVGCGPGLFLKEARHYFHRII
;
A
#
# COMPACT_ATOMS: atom_id res chain seq x y z
N MET A 1 1.39 -4.66 18.22
CA MET A 1 0.94 -5.82 17.41
C MET A 1 -0.56 -5.73 17.20
N ILE A 2 -1.02 -6.08 16.00
CA ILE A 2 -2.44 -6.15 15.63
C ILE A 2 -3.02 -7.47 16.14
N SER A 3 -4.32 -7.56 16.40
CA SER A 3 -5.02 -8.77 16.87
C SER A 3 -6.01 -9.29 15.82
N SER A 4 -6.59 -10.48 16.00
CA SER A 4 -7.65 -10.98 15.10
C SER A 4 -8.88 -10.04 15.05
N SER A 5 -9.16 -9.30 16.13
CA SER A 5 -10.28 -8.35 16.19
C SER A 5 -10.07 -7.07 15.37
N ASP A 6 -8.83 -6.82 14.95
CA ASP A 6 -8.44 -5.68 14.12
C ASP A 6 -8.65 -5.95 12.62
N TRP A 7 -9.20 -7.11 12.26
CA TRP A 7 -9.44 -7.52 10.89
C TRP A 7 -10.93 -7.51 10.58
N GLU A 8 -11.24 -7.35 9.30
CA GLU A 8 -12.59 -7.35 8.79
C GLU A 8 -12.68 -8.10 7.47
N GLU A 9 -13.84 -8.70 7.22
CA GLU A 9 -14.25 -9.12 5.88
C GLU A 9 -15.01 -7.93 5.26
N PRO A 10 -14.38 -7.11 4.41
CA PRO A 10 -15.01 -5.87 3.95
C PRO A 10 -15.97 -6.14 2.79
N LEU A 11 -16.99 -5.28 2.68
CA LEU A 11 -17.66 -5.10 1.38
C LEU A 11 -16.64 -4.63 0.33
N CYS A 12 -16.93 -4.88 -0.94
CA CYS A 12 -16.08 -4.44 -2.05
C CYS A 12 -15.70 -2.96 -1.91
N PRO A 13 -14.39 -2.61 -1.88
CA PRO A 13 -13.93 -1.24 -1.66
C PRO A 13 -14.41 -0.20 -2.68
N VAL A 14 -14.84 -0.64 -3.87
CA VAL A 14 -15.26 0.25 -4.96
C VAL A 14 -16.77 0.39 -5.05
N CYS A 15 -17.52 -0.71 -4.96
CA CYS A 15 -18.96 -0.69 -5.20
C CYS A 15 -19.82 -0.98 -3.97
N HIS A 16 -19.21 -1.37 -2.86
CA HIS A 16 -19.84 -1.59 -1.55
C HIS A 16 -21.02 -2.59 -1.52
N THR A 17 -21.14 -3.52 -2.48
CA THR A 17 -22.30 -4.45 -2.53
C THR A 17 -22.03 -5.88 -2.10
N HIS A 18 -20.78 -6.37 -2.17
CA HIS A 18 -20.45 -7.77 -1.95
C HIS A 18 -19.34 -7.94 -0.92
N ASN A 19 -19.52 -8.85 0.04
CA ASN A 19 -18.51 -9.24 1.02
C ASN A 19 -18.30 -10.75 0.91
N PRO A 20 -17.16 -11.26 0.43
CA PRO A 20 -16.90 -12.69 0.38
C PRO A 20 -16.86 -13.27 1.80
N PRO A 21 -17.59 -14.38 2.08
CA PRO A 21 -18.07 -15.36 1.11
C PRO A 21 -19.44 -15.07 0.46
N LYS A 22 -20.15 -14.01 0.86
CA LYS A 22 -21.45 -13.60 0.29
C LYS A 22 -21.25 -12.66 -0.91
N GLY A 23 -21.02 -13.24 -2.10
CA GLY A 23 -21.06 -12.52 -3.40
C GLY A 23 -19.70 -12.14 -4.01
N GLY A 24 -18.60 -12.77 -3.56
CA GLY A 24 -17.28 -12.63 -4.18
C GLY A 24 -16.67 -13.98 -4.51
N LYS A 25 -16.11 -14.12 -5.71
CA LYS A 25 -15.40 -15.34 -6.13
C LYS A 25 -14.02 -15.38 -5.49
N ILE A 26 -13.69 -16.45 -4.77
CA ILE A 26 -12.33 -16.66 -4.27
C ILE A 26 -11.43 -17.04 -5.45
N LEU A 27 -10.40 -16.24 -5.71
CA LEU A 27 -9.40 -16.48 -6.76
C LEU A 27 -8.18 -17.24 -6.23
N TYR A 28 -7.77 -16.94 -5.00
CA TYR A 28 -6.60 -17.56 -4.38
C TYR A 28 -6.78 -17.68 -2.87
N LYS A 29 -6.29 -18.78 -2.29
CA LYS A 29 -6.14 -18.97 -0.85
C LYS A 29 -4.67 -19.15 -0.57
N PHE A 30 -4.12 -18.38 0.37
CA PHE A 30 -2.72 -18.51 0.72
C PHE A 30 -2.50 -19.84 1.46
N PRO A 31 -1.46 -20.62 1.11
CA PRO A 31 -1.19 -21.89 1.76
C PRO A 31 -0.73 -21.70 3.21
N LEU A 32 -0.98 -22.70 4.05
CA LEU A 32 -0.47 -22.77 5.44
C LEU A 32 1.07 -22.75 5.50
N THR A 33 1.72 -23.22 4.45
CA THR A 33 3.18 -23.37 4.38
C THR A 33 3.83 -22.05 4.00
N ILE A 34 4.61 -21.55 4.94
CA ILE A 34 5.54 -20.43 4.86
C ILE A 34 6.27 -20.44 3.50
N ILE A 35 6.25 -19.30 2.81
CA ILE A 35 7.07 -19.06 1.62
C ILE A 35 8.55 -19.26 2.04
N PRO A 36 9.34 -20.17 1.42
CA PRO A 36 10.74 -20.34 1.77
C PRO A 36 11.50 -19.00 1.66
N GLY A 37 12.12 -18.56 2.76
CA GLY A 37 12.74 -17.23 2.89
C GLY A 37 11.90 -16.19 3.64
N PHE A 38 10.69 -16.53 4.09
CA PHE A 38 9.89 -15.72 5.00
C PHE A 38 10.12 -16.20 6.45
N GLU A 39 11.22 -15.77 7.07
CA GLU A 39 11.47 -15.99 8.50
C GLU A 39 10.65 -14.99 9.33
N GLY A 40 9.34 -15.19 9.33
CA GLY A 40 8.40 -14.24 9.91
C GLY A 40 7.13 -14.90 10.40
N THR A 41 7.18 -15.54 11.56
CA THR A 41 5.98 -15.85 12.36
C THR A 41 5.62 -14.72 13.32
N GLU A 42 6.23 -13.53 13.19
CA GLU A 42 5.90 -12.37 14.03
C GLU A 42 4.95 -11.41 13.30
N GLY A 43 3.80 -11.96 12.88
CA GLY A 43 2.62 -11.23 12.48
C GLY A 43 1.38 -11.98 12.99
N PRO A 44 0.24 -11.31 13.28
CA PRO A 44 -0.86 -11.93 14.03
C PRO A 44 -1.71 -12.94 13.23
N PHE A 45 -1.28 -13.32 12.02
CA PHE A 45 -2.07 -14.14 11.09
C PHE A 45 -1.29 -15.36 10.63
N SER A 46 -1.95 -16.50 10.72
CA SER A 46 -1.66 -17.62 9.83
C SER A 46 -2.03 -17.20 8.41
N PRO A 47 -1.11 -17.28 7.42
CA PRO A 47 -1.42 -17.00 6.01
C PRO A 47 -2.68 -17.71 5.51
N ALA A 48 -3.05 -18.84 6.10
CA ALA A 48 -4.17 -19.68 5.70
C ALA A 48 -5.56 -19.03 5.72
N GLU A 49 -5.74 -17.91 6.43
CA GLU A 49 -7.03 -17.20 6.49
C GLU A 49 -7.19 -16.14 5.40
N LEU A 50 -6.08 -15.74 4.76
CA LEU A 50 -6.05 -14.73 3.71
C LEU A 50 -6.54 -15.29 2.37
N LYS A 51 -7.32 -14.48 1.65
CA LYS A 51 -7.88 -14.83 0.35
C LYS A 51 -7.76 -13.65 -0.59
N ILE A 52 -7.43 -13.92 -1.85
CA ILE A 52 -7.66 -12.96 -2.93
C ILE A 52 -9.04 -13.26 -3.51
N VAL A 53 -9.89 -12.24 -3.55
CA VAL A 53 -11.29 -12.34 -3.95
C VAL A 53 -11.58 -11.39 -5.10
N ARG A 54 -12.54 -11.74 -5.97
CA ARG A 54 -13.03 -10.90 -7.06
C ARG A 54 -14.49 -10.52 -6.82
N CYS A 55 -14.80 -9.23 -6.89
CA CYS A 55 -16.18 -8.75 -6.85
C CYS A 55 -16.95 -9.17 -8.10
N GLU A 56 -18.15 -9.73 -7.96
CA GLU A 56 -18.98 -10.14 -9.11
C GLU A 56 -19.65 -8.96 -9.84
N ARG A 57 -19.69 -7.77 -9.23
CA ARG A 57 -20.30 -6.58 -9.84
C ARG A 57 -19.31 -5.73 -10.63
N CYS A 58 -18.21 -5.31 -9.98
CA CYS A 58 -17.25 -4.37 -10.55
C CYS A 58 -15.89 -5.02 -10.87
N GLU A 59 -15.79 -6.34 -10.70
CA GLU A 59 -14.61 -7.15 -11.02
C GLU A 59 -13.31 -6.82 -10.29
N LEU A 60 -13.33 -5.88 -9.33
CA LEU A 60 -12.18 -5.54 -8.50
C LEU A 60 -11.66 -6.79 -7.78
N VAL A 61 -10.34 -6.97 -7.82
CA VAL A 61 -9.63 -8.00 -7.08
C VAL A 61 -9.00 -7.38 -5.82
N TYR A 62 -9.24 -7.97 -4.67
CA TYR A 62 -8.75 -7.45 -3.39
C TYR A 62 -8.52 -8.56 -2.35
N LEU A 63 -7.84 -8.20 -1.25
CA LEU A 63 -7.57 -9.10 -0.13
C LEU A 63 -8.76 -9.13 0.84
N SER A 64 -9.15 -10.33 1.28
CA SER A 64 -10.14 -10.54 2.35
C SER A 64 -9.76 -11.76 3.21
N PRO A 65 -9.79 -11.65 4.56
CA PRO A 65 -10.02 -10.43 5.33
C PRO A 65 -8.86 -9.43 5.17
N ARG A 66 -9.07 -8.18 5.58
CA ARG A 66 -8.03 -7.12 5.62
C ARG A 66 -7.98 -6.47 7.01
N PRO A 67 -6.87 -5.81 7.39
CA PRO A 67 -6.87 -4.99 8.59
C PRO A 67 -7.84 -3.82 8.45
N LYS A 68 -8.50 -3.47 9.55
CA LYS A 68 -9.29 -2.25 9.69
C LYS A 68 -8.38 -1.04 9.51
N GLU A 69 -8.97 0.08 9.10
CA GLU A 69 -8.24 1.33 8.91
C GLU A 69 -7.47 1.75 10.18
N SER A 70 -8.09 1.64 11.35
CA SER A 70 -7.43 1.94 12.63
C SER A 70 -6.22 1.05 12.94
N ALA A 71 -6.21 -0.19 12.44
CA ALA A 71 -5.09 -1.10 12.56
C ALA A 71 -3.99 -0.78 11.54
N MET A 72 -4.38 -0.43 10.31
CA MET A 72 -3.45 0.06 9.28
C MET A 72 -2.75 1.34 9.72
N SER A 73 -3.47 2.31 10.31
CA SER A 73 -2.87 3.56 10.81
C SER A 73 -1.76 3.28 11.82
N LYS A 74 -1.97 2.34 12.75
CA LYS A 74 -0.94 1.94 13.72
C LYS A 74 0.31 1.34 13.06
N ILE A 75 0.17 0.63 11.93
CA ILE A 75 1.32 0.14 11.16
C ILE A 75 2.06 1.31 10.53
N TYR A 76 1.34 2.24 9.90
CA TYR A 76 1.97 3.39 9.25
C TYR A 76 2.56 4.40 10.23
N GLU A 77 2.10 4.46 11.47
CA GLU A 77 2.66 5.34 12.51
C GLU A 77 3.91 4.76 13.18
N SER A 78 4.18 3.47 12.99
CA SER A 78 5.31 2.77 13.60
C SER A 78 6.63 3.14 12.91
N PRO A 79 7.66 3.60 13.65
CA PRO A 79 8.99 3.88 13.10
C PRO A 79 9.59 2.69 12.36
N GLU A 80 9.31 1.47 12.83
CA GLU A 80 9.78 0.21 12.26
C GLU A 80 9.31 0.03 10.80
N TYR A 81 8.16 0.59 10.42
CA TYR A 81 7.66 0.57 9.04
C TYR A 81 8.55 1.36 8.07
N PHE A 82 9.15 2.46 8.53
CA PHE A 82 9.99 3.34 7.69
C PHE A 82 11.49 3.06 7.82
N GLU A 83 11.93 2.53 8.96
CA GLU A 83 13.35 2.31 9.28
C GLU A 83 13.84 0.90 8.91
N GLY A 84 13.02 0.11 8.21
CA GLY A 84 13.39 -1.23 7.73
C GLY A 84 13.41 -2.30 8.83
N GLY A 85 12.75 -2.03 9.97
CA GLY A 85 12.63 -2.97 11.10
C GLY A 85 11.36 -3.82 11.07
N ALA A 86 10.32 -3.40 10.35
CA ALA A 86 9.10 -4.17 10.19
C ALA A 86 9.25 -5.14 9.01
N GLN A 87 8.93 -6.43 9.24
CA GLN A 87 8.88 -7.50 8.23
C GLN A 87 7.73 -7.28 7.20
N GLY A 88 7.80 -6.18 6.47
CA GLY A 88 6.76 -5.67 5.57
C GLY A 88 6.89 -4.18 5.22
N GLY A 89 7.86 -3.47 5.83
CA GLY A 89 8.33 -2.16 5.36
C GLY A 89 9.31 -2.30 4.19
N TYR A 90 9.75 -1.18 3.61
CA TYR A 90 10.78 -1.21 2.56
C TYR A 90 12.16 -1.42 3.21
N ASP A 91 12.82 -2.53 2.90
CA ASP A 91 14.09 -2.97 3.50
C ASP A 91 15.22 -1.92 3.44
N ASP A 92 15.20 -1.04 2.42
CA ASP A 92 16.14 0.07 2.32
C ASP A 92 15.65 1.18 1.37
N TYR A 93 14.89 2.14 1.90
CA TYR A 93 14.57 3.37 1.16
C TYR A 93 15.82 4.14 0.72
N LYS A 94 16.94 4.07 1.45
CA LYS A 94 18.17 4.82 1.15
C LYS A 94 18.89 4.22 -0.06
N GLY A 95 18.89 2.89 -0.19
CA GLY A 95 19.44 2.17 -1.35
C GLY A 95 18.63 2.43 -2.63
N GLN A 96 17.30 2.53 -2.51
CA GLN A 96 16.40 2.77 -3.65
C GLN A 96 16.22 4.26 -4.00
N GLU A 97 16.58 5.18 -3.10
CA GLU A 97 16.36 6.62 -3.24
C GLU A 97 16.88 7.16 -4.57
N LYS A 98 18.09 6.75 -5.00
CA LYS A 98 18.68 7.22 -6.27
C LYS A 98 17.85 6.80 -7.49
N ALA A 99 17.37 5.56 -7.52
CA ALA A 99 16.56 5.07 -8.63
C ALA A 99 15.17 5.74 -8.67
N LEU A 100 14.57 5.96 -7.50
CA LEU A 100 13.31 6.68 -7.35
C LEU A 100 13.45 8.14 -7.81
N GLN A 101 14.50 8.84 -7.37
CA GLN A 101 14.79 10.22 -7.79
C GLN A 101 14.93 10.34 -9.31
N LEU A 102 15.63 9.42 -9.98
CA LEU A 102 15.75 9.42 -11.44
C LEU A 102 14.38 9.31 -12.14
N THR A 103 13.53 8.42 -11.62
CA THR A 103 12.15 8.22 -12.11
C THR A 103 11.30 9.47 -11.89
N PHE A 104 11.35 10.06 -10.70
CA PHE A 104 10.63 11.29 -10.37
C PHE A 104 11.07 12.48 -11.22
N ARG A 105 12.38 12.67 -11.40
CA ARG A 105 12.92 13.71 -12.28
C ARG A 105 12.48 13.52 -13.72
N TRP A 106 12.41 12.28 -14.20
CA TRP A 106 11.88 12.00 -15.54
C TRP A 106 10.40 12.36 -15.64
N PHE A 107 9.60 11.97 -14.65
CA PHE A 107 8.16 12.25 -14.62
C PHE A 107 7.88 13.76 -14.55
N LEU A 108 8.55 14.51 -13.69
CA LEU A 108 8.41 15.97 -13.57
C LEU A 108 8.78 16.70 -14.87
N ARG A 109 9.82 16.25 -15.57
CA ARG A 109 10.16 16.78 -16.90
C ARG A 109 9.04 16.55 -17.91
N LYS A 110 8.33 15.42 -17.83
CA LYS A 110 7.16 15.14 -18.69
C LYS A 110 5.97 16.03 -18.32
N LEU A 111 5.70 16.24 -17.03
CA LEU A 111 4.66 17.17 -16.58
C LEU A 111 4.93 18.60 -17.06
N LYS A 112 6.17 19.09 -16.87
CA LYS A 112 6.59 20.41 -17.35
C LYS A 112 6.39 20.59 -18.84
N LYS A 113 6.81 19.60 -19.64
CA LYS A 113 6.64 19.63 -21.10
C LYS A 113 5.18 19.69 -21.54
N LYS A 114 4.26 19.19 -20.73
CA LYS A 114 2.81 19.22 -20.99
C LYS A 114 2.12 20.45 -20.39
N GLY A 115 2.84 21.34 -19.71
CA GLY A 115 2.27 22.51 -19.06
C GLY A 115 1.52 22.21 -17.75
N TYR A 116 1.71 21.02 -17.15
CA TYR A 116 1.06 20.62 -15.89
C TYR A 116 1.87 20.99 -14.65
N THR A 117 2.60 22.10 -14.71
CA THR A 117 3.48 22.59 -13.64
C THR A 117 3.12 24.04 -13.32
N GLY A 118 3.50 24.52 -12.14
CA GLY A 118 2.94 25.71 -11.52
C GLY A 118 1.73 25.35 -10.64
N GLY A 119 1.19 26.32 -9.91
CA GLY A 119 0.07 26.08 -9.00
C GLY A 119 0.46 25.23 -7.78
N THR A 120 -0.45 24.38 -7.29
CA THR A 120 -0.26 23.55 -6.09
C THR A 120 -0.20 22.06 -6.44
N LEU A 121 0.80 21.35 -5.93
CA LEU A 121 0.91 19.89 -5.97
C LEU A 121 0.48 19.29 -4.62
N LEU A 122 -0.31 18.22 -4.66
CA LEU A 122 -0.59 17.32 -3.53
C LEU A 122 -0.12 15.92 -3.92
N ASP A 123 0.66 15.27 -3.05
CA ASP A 123 1.11 13.88 -3.24
C ASP A 123 0.52 12.96 -2.16
N VAL A 124 -0.51 12.19 -2.54
CA VAL A 124 -1.19 11.28 -1.60
C VAL A 124 -0.39 9.98 -1.50
N GLY A 125 0.11 9.69 -0.29
CA GLY A 125 1.01 8.56 -0.07
C GLY A 125 2.46 8.87 -0.45
N CYS A 126 2.92 10.11 -0.19
CA CYS A 126 4.26 10.58 -0.55
C CYS A 126 5.42 9.85 0.13
N GLY A 127 5.14 8.95 1.09
CA GLY A 127 6.14 8.25 1.90
C GLY A 127 7.13 9.26 2.51
N PRO A 128 8.46 9.08 2.33
CA PRO A 128 9.48 10.01 2.84
C PRO A 128 9.53 11.37 2.11
N GLY A 129 8.64 11.63 1.13
CA GLY A 129 8.53 12.93 0.45
C GLY A 129 9.55 13.15 -0.66
N LEU A 130 10.19 12.10 -1.18
CA LEU A 130 11.22 12.20 -2.23
C LEU A 130 10.68 12.81 -3.53
N PHE A 131 9.44 12.48 -3.92
CA PHE A 131 8.81 13.08 -5.10
C PHE A 131 8.58 14.59 -4.89
N LEU A 132 8.01 14.97 -3.74
CA LEU A 132 7.79 16.37 -3.36
C LEU A 132 9.10 17.17 -3.34
N LYS A 133 10.20 16.57 -2.85
CA LYS A 133 11.54 17.17 -2.86
C LYS A 133 12.01 17.49 -4.28
N GLU A 134 11.89 16.54 -5.21
CA GLU A 134 12.23 16.76 -6.62
C GLU A 134 11.29 17.75 -7.31
N ALA A 135 10.03 17.80 -6.89
CA ALA A 135 8.98 18.63 -7.48
C ALA A 135 9.04 20.11 -7.07
N ARG A 136 9.82 20.46 -6.04
CA ARG A 136 9.82 21.79 -5.41
C ARG A 136 10.03 22.96 -6.37
N HIS A 137 10.81 22.76 -7.43
CA HIS A 137 11.10 23.79 -8.44
C HIS A 137 10.11 23.81 -9.62
N TYR A 138 9.13 22.91 -9.63
CA TYR A 138 8.12 22.81 -10.68
C TYR A 138 6.77 23.40 -10.26
N PHE A 139 6.48 23.55 -8.96
CA PHE A 139 5.17 23.99 -8.46
C PHE A 139 5.33 25.20 -7.54
N HIS A 140 4.32 26.10 -7.50
CA HIS A 140 4.36 27.28 -6.63
C HIS A 140 4.17 26.90 -5.15
N ARG A 141 3.42 25.81 -4.91
CA ARG A 141 3.16 25.26 -3.59
C ARG A 141 3.13 23.73 -3.66
N ILE A 142 3.62 23.09 -2.61
CA ILE A 142 3.55 21.64 -2.40
C ILE A 142 2.83 21.38 -1.07
N ILE A 143 1.96 20.38 -1.04
CA ILE A 143 1.17 19.90 0.10
C ILE A 143 1.46 18.43 0.30
#